data_AF-A0A7C4IDT6-F1
#
_entry.id   AF-A0A7C4IDT6-F1
#
_cell.length_a   1.000
_cell.length_b   1.000
_cell.length_c   1.000
_cell.angle_alpha   90.00
_cell.angle_beta   90.00
_cell.angle_gamma   90.00
#
_symmetry.space_group_name_H-M   'P 1'
#
loop_
_entity.id
_entity.type
_entity.pdbx_description
1 polymer ?
#
loop_
_entity_poly.entity_id
_entity_poly.type
_entity_poly.pdbx_seq_one_letter_code
_entity_poly.pdbx_strand_id
1 'polypeptide(L)'
;MKHILLILIFAIVPIKAQCIIRYDSLTVASDSFLIMYEDTLSVLMEQLHDSKNTSEKNQINHLITQHLKQVFTDTLSFFYPFERLAKLGKIYSPDSMLRIYTWNIAYARGTYGYAGAIQQLDIAGGSYAVFMLTHNHEIILNSDTIYPSEQWYGALYYDILLTKCAEKKLYTLLGVNFNNLFTSRKIIDVLDFSSSGQPVFGKPIFFSKGQLTQRIIFEYSARVTMSLKYNQKMNMIVFDHLSPSQSKYTGKYEFYGPDFSYDGYRYANCRWIFEEDIDARNR
;
A
#
# COMPACT_ATOMS: atom_id res chain seq x y z
N MET A 1 24.07 -47.99 -62.14
CA MET A 1 23.35 -48.66 -61.02
C MET A 1 23.73 -47.97 -59.73
N LYS A 2 22.75 -47.85 -58.83
CA LYS A 2 22.69 -46.97 -57.66
C LYS A 2 23.87 -47.13 -56.69
N HIS A 3 24.56 -46.05 -56.37
CA HIS A 3 25.17 -45.87 -55.05
C HIS A 3 24.87 -44.46 -54.54
N ILE A 4 23.96 -44.44 -53.57
CA ILE A 4 23.60 -43.29 -52.74
C ILE A 4 24.69 -43.19 -51.66
N LEU A 5 25.39 -42.06 -51.59
CA LEU A 5 26.25 -41.74 -50.46
C LEU A 5 25.63 -40.59 -49.68
N LEU A 6 25.20 -40.92 -48.47
CA LEU A 6 24.53 -40.08 -47.48
C LEU A 6 25.53 -39.07 -46.91
N ILE A 7 25.26 -37.77 -47.04
CA ILE A 7 26.02 -36.72 -46.32
C ILE A 7 25.39 -36.57 -44.93
N LEU A 8 26.11 -37.04 -43.90
CA LEU A 8 25.79 -36.77 -42.50
C LEU A 8 26.31 -35.38 -42.11
N ILE A 9 25.40 -34.41 -42.03
CA ILE A 9 25.66 -33.10 -41.42
C ILE A 9 25.56 -33.28 -39.90
N PHE A 10 26.69 -33.23 -39.19
CA PHE A 10 26.73 -33.08 -37.74
C PHE A 10 26.24 -31.66 -37.40
N ALA A 11 24.99 -31.54 -36.98
CA ALA A 11 24.49 -30.32 -36.35
C ALA A 11 25.11 -30.19 -34.94
N ILE A 12 26.06 -29.28 -34.79
CA ILE A 12 26.54 -28.83 -33.49
C ILE A 12 25.43 -27.96 -32.89
N VAL A 13 24.63 -28.54 -31.99
CA VAL A 13 23.68 -27.77 -31.18
C VAL A 13 24.45 -27.15 -30.02
N PRO A 14 24.36 -25.83 -29.76
CA PRO A 14 24.97 -25.24 -28.59
C PRO A 14 24.21 -25.73 -27.35
N ILE A 15 24.91 -26.44 -26.47
CA ILE A 15 24.41 -26.81 -25.14
C ILE A 15 24.16 -25.49 -24.40
N LYS A 16 22.88 -25.16 -24.20
CA LYS A 16 22.49 -24.11 -23.25
C LYS A 16 23.01 -24.55 -21.88
N ALA A 17 23.95 -23.80 -21.33
CA ALA A 17 24.32 -23.89 -19.93
C ALA A 17 23.04 -23.65 -19.10
N GLN A 18 22.44 -24.73 -18.59
CA GLN A 18 21.46 -24.65 -17.54
C GLN A 18 22.23 -24.28 -16.27
N CYS A 19 21.99 -23.08 -15.77
CA CYS A 19 22.35 -22.69 -14.42
C CYS A 19 21.58 -23.61 -13.48
N ILE A 20 22.24 -24.66 -12.98
CA ILE A 20 21.72 -25.47 -11.89
C ILE A 20 21.88 -24.61 -10.65
N ILE A 21 20.79 -23.93 -10.25
CA ILE A 21 20.73 -23.30 -8.94
C ILE A 21 20.80 -24.44 -7.92
N ARG A 22 21.91 -24.52 -7.18
CA ARG A 22 21.99 -25.34 -5.96
C ARG A 22 20.95 -24.78 -4.99
N TYR A 23 19.84 -25.50 -4.83
CA TYR A 23 18.93 -25.29 -3.70
C TYR A 23 19.68 -25.67 -2.42
N ASP A 24 20.11 -24.68 -1.67
CA ASP A 24 20.86 -24.88 -0.43
C ASP A 24 19.90 -25.22 0.72
N SER A 25 20.36 -25.98 1.71
CA SER A 25 19.52 -26.39 2.85
C SER A 25 18.98 -25.21 3.67
N LEU A 26 19.69 -24.07 3.66
CA LEU A 26 19.25 -22.80 4.24
C LEU A 26 18.03 -22.22 3.53
N THR A 27 17.97 -22.27 2.20
CA THR A 27 16.79 -21.80 1.42
C THR A 27 15.56 -22.69 1.61
N VAL A 28 15.75 -24.01 1.79
CA VAL A 28 14.65 -24.94 2.06
C VAL A 28 14.07 -24.76 3.47
N ALA A 29 14.92 -24.51 4.47
CA ALA A 29 14.48 -24.28 5.85
C ALA A 29 13.77 -22.91 6.01
N SER A 30 14.26 -21.85 5.35
CA SER A 30 13.57 -20.56 5.31
C SER A 30 12.21 -20.67 4.64
N ASP A 31 12.10 -21.44 3.55
CA ASP A 31 10.82 -21.67 2.87
C ASP A 31 9.81 -22.36 3.80
N SER A 32 10.23 -23.40 4.53
CA SER A 32 9.36 -24.08 5.50
C SER A 32 8.91 -23.18 6.65
N PHE A 33 9.77 -22.27 7.13
CA PHE A 33 9.44 -21.32 8.18
C PHE A 33 8.38 -20.31 7.70
N LEU A 34 8.59 -19.71 6.52
CA LEU A 34 7.68 -18.72 5.94
C LEU A 34 6.31 -19.31 5.63
N ILE A 35 6.27 -20.53 5.06
CA ILE A 35 5.03 -21.26 4.78
C ILE A 35 4.24 -21.51 6.08
N MET A 36 4.90 -22.00 7.13
CA MET A 36 4.24 -22.27 8.42
C MET A 36 3.64 -21.00 9.05
N TYR A 37 4.36 -19.88 9.00
CA TYR A 37 3.84 -18.60 9.50
C TYR A 37 2.70 -18.06 8.64
N GLU A 38 2.78 -18.19 7.32
CA GLU A 38 1.70 -17.81 6.42
C GLU A 38 0.42 -18.60 6.72
N ASP A 39 0.52 -19.91 6.94
CA ASP A 39 -0.62 -20.77 7.28
C ASP A 39 -1.28 -20.32 8.58
N THR A 40 -0.47 -20.07 9.60
CA THR A 40 -0.95 -19.57 10.91
C THR A 40 -1.62 -18.20 10.76
N LEU A 41 -0.99 -17.29 10.04
CA LEU A 41 -1.50 -15.93 9.80
C LEU A 41 -2.81 -15.96 8.99
N SER A 42 -2.93 -16.85 8.01
CA SER A 42 -4.16 -17.02 7.21
C SER A 42 -5.34 -17.36 8.11
N VAL A 43 -5.17 -18.34 9.02
CA VAL A 43 -6.21 -18.75 9.97
C VAL A 43 -6.58 -17.61 10.91
N LEU A 44 -5.58 -16.90 11.48
CA LEU A 44 -5.84 -15.78 12.37
C LEU A 44 -6.57 -14.62 11.67
N MET A 45 -6.22 -14.32 10.42
CA MET A 45 -6.88 -13.29 9.61
C MET A 45 -8.35 -13.62 9.33
N GLU A 46 -8.66 -14.90 9.08
CA GLU A 46 -10.04 -15.37 8.96
C GLU A 46 -10.80 -15.19 10.28
N GLN A 47 -10.22 -15.63 11.40
CA GLN A 47 -10.82 -15.47 12.73
C GLN A 47 -11.06 -14.00 13.10
N LEU A 48 -10.11 -13.10 12.78
CA LEU A 48 -10.26 -11.66 13.04
C LEU A 48 -11.49 -11.07 12.31
N HIS A 49 -11.69 -11.51 11.08
CA HIS A 49 -12.80 -11.07 10.25
C HIS A 49 -14.14 -11.60 10.77
N ASP A 50 -14.18 -12.89 11.13
CA ASP A 50 -15.42 -13.58 11.50
C ASP A 50 -15.86 -13.31 12.94
N SER A 51 -14.91 -12.99 13.83
CA SER A 51 -15.22 -12.65 15.22
C SER A 51 -16.16 -11.44 15.30
N LYS A 52 -17.08 -11.48 16.28
CA LYS A 52 -17.98 -10.39 16.63
C LYS A 52 -17.64 -9.73 17.96
N ASN A 53 -16.76 -10.34 18.75
CA ASN A 53 -16.40 -9.87 20.08
C ASN A 53 -15.17 -8.95 19.99
N THR A 54 -15.28 -7.72 20.49
CA THR A 54 -14.18 -6.73 20.46
C THR A 54 -12.93 -7.21 21.20
N SER A 55 -13.09 -7.84 22.36
CA SER A 55 -11.96 -8.37 23.15
C SER A 55 -11.23 -9.47 22.40
N GLU A 56 -11.97 -10.38 21.78
CA GLU A 56 -11.43 -11.45 20.93
C GLU A 56 -10.71 -10.88 19.71
N LYS A 57 -11.29 -9.91 19.00
CA LYS A 57 -10.62 -9.22 17.88
C LYS A 57 -9.29 -8.60 18.29
N ASN A 58 -9.23 -7.96 19.46
CA ASN A 58 -8.00 -7.36 19.97
C ASN A 58 -6.94 -8.41 20.27
N GLN A 59 -7.33 -9.54 20.87
CA GLN A 59 -6.43 -10.65 21.13
C GLN A 59 -5.91 -11.28 19.82
N ILE A 60 -6.78 -11.55 18.86
CA ILE A 60 -6.39 -12.10 17.54
C ILE A 60 -5.46 -11.12 16.82
N ASN A 61 -5.80 -9.82 16.81
CA ASN A 61 -4.94 -8.80 16.21
C ASN A 61 -3.56 -8.72 16.88
N HIS A 62 -3.51 -8.86 18.21
CA HIS A 62 -2.24 -8.95 18.93
C HIS A 62 -1.41 -10.14 18.45
N LEU A 63 -2.02 -11.33 18.32
CA LEU A 63 -1.34 -12.53 17.82
C LEU A 63 -0.84 -12.34 16.37
N ILE A 64 -1.68 -11.82 15.47
CA ILE A 64 -1.28 -11.48 14.09
C ILE A 64 -0.05 -10.58 14.09
N THR A 65 -0.08 -9.52 14.91
CA THR A 65 1.02 -8.55 15.00
C THR A 65 2.30 -9.21 15.51
N GLN A 66 2.23 -10.10 16.51
CA GLN A 66 3.40 -10.85 17.01
C GLN A 66 3.96 -11.81 15.95
N HIS A 67 3.10 -12.56 15.25
CA HIS A 67 3.52 -13.48 14.20
C HIS A 67 4.15 -12.73 13.00
N LEU A 68 3.57 -11.61 12.60
CA LEU A 68 4.16 -10.75 11.55
C LEU A 68 5.51 -10.17 12.00
N LYS A 69 5.60 -9.67 13.23
CA LYS A 69 6.87 -9.17 13.78
C LYS A 69 7.95 -10.25 13.74
N GLN A 70 7.59 -11.49 14.09
CA GLN A 70 8.51 -12.62 14.09
C GLN A 70 8.89 -13.03 12.66
N VAL A 71 7.94 -13.20 11.73
CA VAL A 71 8.24 -13.62 10.35
C VAL A 71 9.08 -12.56 9.63
N PHE A 72 8.85 -11.29 9.91
CA PHE A 72 9.62 -10.19 9.32
C PHE A 72 11.03 -10.05 9.91
N THR A 73 11.42 -10.81 10.93
CA THR A 73 12.85 -10.87 11.32
C THR A 73 13.70 -11.58 10.26
N ASP A 74 13.10 -12.46 9.46
CA ASP A 74 13.77 -13.10 8.33
C ASP A 74 13.77 -12.14 7.12
N THR A 75 14.95 -11.79 6.60
CA THR A 75 15.09 -10.89 5.45
C THR A 75 14.46 -11.50 4.18
N LEU A 76 14.36 -12.82 4.08
CA LEU A 76 13.71 -13.51 2.97
C LEU A 76 12.20 -13.28 2.94
N SER A 77 11.59 -12.89 4.07
CA SER A 77 10.19 -12.45 4.10
C SER A 77 9.95 -11.21 3.22
N PHE A 78 10.98 -10.39 2.97
CA PHE A 78 10.89 -9.29 1.99
C PHE A 78 10.78 -9.80 0.55
N PHE A 79 11.05 -11.06 0.23
CA PHE A 79 10.87 -11.56 -1.12
C PHE A 79 9.65 -12.48 -1.23
N TYR A 80 9.24 -13.06 -0.11
CA TYR A 80 8.10 -13.97 -0.02
C TYR A 80 6.75 -13.29 -0.35
N PRO A 81 5.90 -13.85 -1.21
CA PRO A 81 4.70 -13.18 -1.71
C PRO A 81 3.52 -13.14 -0.72
N PHE A 82 3.48 -14.06 0.26
CA PHE A 82 2.35 -14.21 1.19
C PHE A 82 0.98 -14.33 0.49
N GLU A 83 0.87 -15.15 -0.56
CA GLU A 83 -0.31 -15.27 -1.42
C GLU A 83 -1.59 -15.68 -0.67
N ARG A 84 -1.48 -16.50 0.38
CA ARG A 84 -2.63 -16.98 1.18
C ARG A 84 -3.19 -15.90 2.10
N LEU A 85 -2.45 -14.82 2.38
CA LEU A 85 -2.91 -13.71 3.21
C LEU A 85 -3.81 -12.74 2.43
N ALA A 86 -4.96 -13.23 1.94
CA ALA A 86 -5.87 -12.46 1.09
C ALA A 86 -6.50 -11.25 1.79
N LYS A 87 -6.67 -11.30 3.13
CA LYS A 87 -7.23 -10.20 3.95
C LYS A 87 -6.17 -9.20 4.42
N LEU A 88 -4.91 -9.42 4.05
CA LEU A 88 -3.80 -8.50 4.32
C LEU A 88 -3.55 -7.66 3.07
N GLY A 89 -3.77 -6.35 3.17
CA GLY A 89 -3.38 -5.41 2.13
C GLY A 89 -1.85 -5.44 1.98
N LYS A 90 -1.38 -5.57 0.75
CA LYS A 90 0.05 -5.72 0.40
C LYS A 90 0.34 -4.82 -0.79
N ILE A 91 1.26 -3.87 -0.62
CA ILE A 91 1.75 -3.03 -1.72
C ILE A 91 3.27 -2.98 -1.75
N TYR A 92 3.82 -2.88 -2.95
CA TYR A 92 5.25 -2.93 -3.24
C TYR A 92 5.65 -1.63 -3.91
N SER A 93 6.71 -0.97 -3.46
CA SER A 93 7.18 0.23 -4.16
C SER A 93 7.69 -0.12 -5.56
N PRO A 94 7.52 0.78 -6.54
CA PRO A 94 8.00 0.55 -7.92
C PRO A 94 9.50 0.27 -8.04
N ASP A 95 10.32 0.72 -7.08
CA ASP A 95 11.76 0.42 -7.04
C ASP A 95 12.13 -0.82 -6.22
N SER A 96 11.13 -1.58 -5.75
CA SER A 96 11.32 -2.80 -4.96
C SER A 96 12.10 -2.60 -3.65
N MET A 97 12.05 -1.39 -3.08
CA MET A 97 12.72 -1.05 -1.82
C MET A 97 11.79 -1.08 -0.61
N LEU A 98 10.48 -0.95 -0.81
CA LEU A 98 9.48 -0.97 0.25
C LEU A 98 8.42 -2.04 0.01
N ARG A 99 8.00 -2.65 1.12
CA ARG A 99 6.75 -3.40 1.21
C ARG A 99 5.93 -2.85 2.36
N ILE A 100 4.66 -2.55 2.08
CA ILE A 100 3.74 -2.05 3.10
C ILE A 100 2.58 -3.03 3.22
N TYR A 101 2.34 -3.45 4.45
CA TYR A 101 1.26 -4.33 4.83
C TYR A 101 0.28 -3.55 5.69
N THR A 102 -1.02 -3.64 5.40
CA THR A 102 -2.06 -2.98 6.22
C THR A 102 -3.30 -3.85 6.29
N TRP A 103 -3.90 -3.92 7.48
CA TRP A 103 -5.17 -4.61 7.71
C TRP A 103 -6.02 -3.82 8.70
N ASN A 104 -7.33 -4.06 8.67
CA ASN A 104 -8.27 -3.37 9.55
C ASN A 104 -8.94 -4.33 10.54
N ILE A 105 -9.37 -3.77 11.64
CA ILE A 105 -10.12 -4.43 12.70
C ILE A 105 -11.50 -3.76 12.69
N ALA A 106 -12.49 -4.42 12.11
CA ALA A 106 -13.86 -3.91 12.08
C ALA A 106 -14.55 -4.21 13.43
N TYR A 107 -14.82 -3.18 14.23
CA TYR A 107 -15.55 -3.29 15.48
C TYR A 107 -17.05 -3.08 15.29
N ALA A 108 -17.82 -3.30 16.36
CA ALA A 108 -19.24 -2.97 16.37
C ALA A 108 -19.48 -1.47 16.16
N ARG A 109 -20.67 -1.14 15.64
CA ARG A 109 -21.15 0.25 15.44
C ARG A 109 -20.24 1.10 14.55
N GLY A 110 -19.57 0.46 13.58
CA GLY A 110 -18.76 1.13 12.55
C GLY A 110 -17.56 1.88 13.08
N THR A 111 -16.99 1.41 14.19
CA THR A 111 -15.65 1.82 14.62
C THR A 111 -14.62 0.90 13.97
N TYR A 112 -13.47 1.44 13.60
CA TYR A 112 -12.41 0.69 12.94
C TYR A 112 -11.07 0.90 13.63
N GLY A 113 -10.34 -0.19 13.85
CA GLY A 113 -8.90 -0.20 14.15
C GLY A 113 -8.10 -0.52 12.89
N TYR A 114 -6.82 -0.16 12.89
CA TYR A 114 -5.88 -0.54 11.83
C TYR A 114 -4.56 -0.95 12.45
N ALA A 115 -3.87 -1.83 11.75
CA ALA A 115 -2.49 -2.15 12.02
C ALA A 115 -1.77 -2.36 10.68
N GLY A 116 -0.45 -2.26 10.72
CA GLY A 116 0.36 -2.36 9.54
C GLY A 116 1.81 -2.68 9.85
N ALA A 117 2.58 -2.86 8.79
CA ALA A 117 4.02 -3.01 8.85
C ALA A 117 4.65 -2.42 7.59
N ILE A 118 5.83 -1.83 7.72
CA ILE A 118 6.66 -1.41 6.62
C ILE A 118 7.94 -2.22 6.69
N GLN A 119 8.26 -2.95 5.62
CA GLN A 119 9.59 -3.48 5.42
C GLN A 119 10.33 -2.54 4.46
N GLN A 120 11.56 -2.18 4.81
CA GLN A 120 12.44 -1.34 4.01
C GLN A 120 13.74 -2.08 3.74
N LEU A 121 14.11 -2.15 2.46
CA LEU A 121 15.45 -2.52 2.03
C LEU A 121 16.24 -1.30 1.63
N ASP A 122 17.52 -1.31 2.01
CA ASP A 122 18.56 -0.51 1.41
C ASP A 122 19.64 -1.44 0.87
N ILE A 123 19.60 -1.70 -0.44
CA ILE A 123 20.56 -2.58 -1.09
C ILE A 123 21.97 -1.98 -1.07
N ALA A 124 22.08 -0.65 -1.22
CA ALA A 124 23.38 0.02 -1.28
C ALA A 124 24.07 0.05 0.09
N GLY A 125 23.29 0.32 1.15
CA GLY A 125 23.77 0.25 2.54
C GLY A 125 23.74 -1.14 3.16
N GLY A 126 23.18 -2.15 2.47
CA GLY A 126 23.06 -3.52 2.95
C GLY A 126 22.16 -3.65 4.19
N SER A 127 21.15 -2.79 4.35
CA SER A 127 20.28 -2.78 5.53
C SER A 127 18.85 -3.23 5.23
N TYR A 128 18.24 -3.83 6.23
CA TYR A 128 16.85 -4.24 6.23
C TYR A 128 16.21 -3.81 7.55
N ALA A 129 15.09 -3.10 7.45
CA ALA A 129 14.37 -2.56 8.60
C ALA A 129 12.89 -2.91 8.53
N VAL A 130 12.29 -3.11 9.70
CA VAL A 130 10.87 -3.40 9.86
C VAL A 130 10.29 -2.43 10.85
N PHE A 131 9.20 -1.77 10.46
CA PHE A 131 8.47 -0.82 11.29
C PHE A 131 7.03 -1.28 11.43
N MET A 132 6.63 -1.64 12.65
CA MET A 132 5.24 -1.99 12.93
C MET A 132 4.43 -0.70 13.12
N LEU A 133 3.24 -0.65 12.51
CA LEU A 133 2.32 0.48 12.61
C LEU A 133 1.11 0.06 13.43
N THR A 134 0.74 0.89 14.41
CA THR A 134 -0.47 0.72 15.22
C THR A 134 -1.32 1.97 15.09
N HIS A 135 -2.61 1.82 14.79
CA HIS A 135 -3.51 2.95 14.74
C HIS A 135 -3.60 3.64 16.09
N ASN A 136 -3.23 4.92 16.14
CA ASN A 136 -3.40 5.76 17.31
C ASN A 136 -4.78 6.43 17.28
N HIS A 137 -5.71 5.89 18.09
CA HIS A 137 -7.09 6.36 18.18
C HIS A 137 -7.26 7.74 18.83
N GLU A 138 -6.22 8.28 19.48
CA GLU A 138 -6.24 9.62 20.10
C GLU A 138 -5.98 10.72 19.07
N ILE A 139 -5.55 10.34 17.86
CA ILE A 139 -5.15 11.29 16.82
C ILE A 139 -6.29 11.53 15.85
N ILE A 140 -6.56 12.81 15.61
CA ILE A 140 -7.48 13.26 14.58
C ILE A 140 -6.68 13.48 13.30
N LEU A 141 -6.91 12.63 12.31
CA LEU A 141 -6.37 12.76 10.96
C LEU A 141 -6.77 14.13 10.36
N ASN A 142 -5.79 14.90 9.93
CA ASN A 142 -5.98 16.17 9.23
C ASN A 142 -4.98 16.34 8.07
N SER A 143 -5.20 17.34 7.21
CA SER A 143 -4.37 17.62 6.02
C SER A 143 -3.03 18.27 6.34
N ASP A 144 -2.86 18.78 7.56
CA ASP A 144 -1.86 19.79 7.88
C ASP A 144 -0.79 19.34 8.90
N THR A 145 -0.82 18.07 9.30
CA THR A 145 0.07 17.51 10.32
C THR A 145 1.05 16.49 9.72
N ILE A 146 2.30 16.51 10.19
CA ILE A 146 3.28 15.44 9.96
C ILE A 146 3.08 14.38 11.04
N TYR A 147 2.91 13.12 10.66
CA TYR A 147 2.76 12.02 11.61
C TYR A 147 3.98 11.10 11.58
N PRO A 148 4.73 10.98 12.68
CA PRO A 148 5.68 9.88 12.83
C PRO A 148 4.93 8.54 12.92
N SER A 149 5.65 7.43 12.73
CA SER A 149 5.06 6.09 12.69
C SER A 149 4.26 5.70 13.95
N GLU A 150 4.66 6.20 15.12
CA GLU A 150 4.02 6.00 16.42
C GLU A 150 2.68 6.74 16.55
N GLN A 151 2.45 7.70 15.67
CA GLN A 151 1.25 8.52 15.57
C GLN A 151 0.45 8.20 14.32
N TRP A 152 0.61 6.98 13.78
CA TRP A 152 -0.06 6.59 12.56
C TRP A 152 -1.58 6.57 12.73
N TYR A 153 -2.27 7.30 11.85
CA TYR A 153 -3.71 7.54 11.86
C TYR A 153 -4.56 6.39 11.31
N GLY A 154 -3.91 5.30 10.86
CA GLY A 154 -4.58 4.13 10.32
C GLY A 154 -5.15 4.32 8.91
N ALA A 155 -4.67 3.52 7.97
CA ALA A 155 -5.23 3.43 6.62
C ALA A 155 -4.92 2.06 6.03
N LEU A 156 -5.75 1.62 5.09
CA LEU A 156 -5.44 0.52 4.20
C LEU A 156 -4.87 1.09 2.91
N TYR A 157 -3.60 0.82 2.63
CA TYR A 157 -2.94 1.30 1.42
C TYR A 157 -3.10 0.28 0.31
N TYR A 158 -3.50 0.74 -0.88
CA TYR A 158 -3.75 -0.10 -2.04
C TYR A 158 -2.93 0.29 -3.27
N ASP A 159 -2.23 1.43 -3.22
CA ASP A 159 -1.29 1.83 -4.28
C ASP A 159 -0.14 2.66 -3.69
N ILE A 160 1.00 2.63 -4.37
CA ILE A 160 2.22 3.37 -4.02
C ILE A 160 2.93 3.83 -5.29
N LEU A 161 3.16 5.14 -5.35
CA LEU A 161 3.83 5.79 -6.46
C LEU A 161 5.21 6.24 -6.01
N LEU A 162 6.20 6.02 -6.86
CA LEU A 162 7.54 6.54 -6.67
C LEU A 162 7.70 7.84 -7.45
N THR A 163 7.83 8.95 -6.74
CA THR A 163 8.21 10.24 -7.32
C THR A 163 9.62 10.63 -6.86
N LYS A 164 10.22 11.59 -7.56
CA LYS A 164 11.57 12.08 -7.26
C LYS A 164 11.57 13.59 -7.17
N CYS A 165 12.20 14.11 -6.13
CA CYS A 165 12.57 15.51 -6.04
C CYS A 165 14.09 15.62 -5.91
N ALA A 166 14.75 16.10 -6.98
CA ALA A 166 16.19 15.92 -7.16
C ALA A 166 16.58 14.45 -6.93
N GLU A 167 17.56 14.17 -6.07
CA GLU A 167 18.01 12.81 -5.76
C GLU A 167 17.13 12.10 -4.71
N LYS A 168 16.17 12.80 -4.08
CA LYS A 168 15.34 12.21 -3.03
C LYS A 168 14.13 11.50 -3.62
N LYS A 169 14.04 10.19 -3.37
CA LYS A 169 12.85 9.37 -3.62
C LYS A 169 11.74 9.68 -2.63
N LEU A 170 10.50 9.77 -3.12
CA LEU A 170 9.30 10.00 -2.31
C LEU A 170 8.26 8.94 -2.66
N TYR A 171 7.62 8.38 -1.64
CA TYR A 171 6.61 7.34 -1.81
C TYR A 171 5.23 7.94 -1.55
N THR A 172 4.48 8.23 -2.62
CA THR A 172 3.11 8.71 -2.50
C THR A 172 2.18 7.51 -2.37
N LEU A 173 1.44 7.43 -1.27
CA LEU A 173 0.53 6.34 -0.95
C LEU A 173 -0.91 6.73 -1.26
N LEU A 174 -1.66 5.81 -1.85
CA LEU A 174 -3.11 5.90 -1.96
C LEU A 174 -3.74 4.93 -0.96
N GLY A 175 -4.59 5.47 -0.09
CA GLY A 175 -5.19 4.72 1.02
C GLY A 175 -6.67 4.96 1.20
N VAL A 176 -7.29 4.08 1.98
CA VAL A 176 -8.66 4.21 2.48
C VAL A 176 -8.68 4.09 4.00
N ASN A 177 -9.46 4.95 4.65
CA ASN A 177 -9.82 4.83 6.05
C ASN A 177 -11.36 4.83 6.11
N PHE A 178 -11.96 3.78 6.65
CA PHE A 178 -13.41 3.60 6.72
C PHE A 178 -14.11 4.56 7.69
N ASN A 179 -13.38 5.41 8.41
CA ASN A 179 -13.84 6.49 9.29
C ASN A 179 -14.91 6.09 10.32
N ASN A 180 -16.18 6.03 9.90
CA ASN A 180 -17.32 5.68 10.76
C ASN A 180 -18.49 5.07 9.96
N LEU A 181 -19.65 4.87 10.60
CA LEU A 181 -20.87 4.32 9.96
C LEU A 181 -21.42 5.14 8.80
N PHE A 182 -21.13 6.44 8.76
CA PHE A 182 -21.78 7.38 7.84
C PHE A 182 -20.87 7.81 6.70
N THR A 183 -19.56 7.79 6.91
CA THR A 183 -18.57 8.33 5.98
C THR A 183 -17.39 7.40 5.82
N SER A 184 -16.71 7.51 4.69
CA SER A 184 -15.41 6.90 4.41
C SER A 184 -14.45 7.97 3.93
N ARG A 185 -13.15 7.69 4.05
CA ARG A 185 -12.08 8.60 3.64
C ARG A 185 -11.14 7.94 2.64
N LYS A 186 -10.89 8.60 1.51
CA LYS A 186 -9.74 8.30 0.64
C LYS A 186 -8.61 9.26 0.98
N ILE A 187 -7.39 8.77 1.01
CA ILE A 187 -6.21 9.52 1.48
C ILE A 187 -5.12 9.44 0.41
N ILE A 188 -4.51 10.58 0.09
CA ILE A 188 -3.25 10.67 -0.63
C ILE A 188 -2.23 11.22 0.37
N ASP A 189 -1.21 10.44 0.72
CA ASP A 189 -0.17 10.85 1.67
C ASP A 189 1.22 10.52 1.11
N VAL A 190 2.27 11.07 1.70
CA VAL A 190 3.65 10.75 1.37
C VAL A 190 4.32 10.10 2.55
N LEU A 191 4.82 8.89 2.34
CA LEU A 191 5.76 8.22 3.21
C LEU A 191 7.20 8.66 2.84
N ASP A 192 7.91 9.16 3.83
CA ASP A 192 9.34 9.50 3.79
C ASP A 192 10.02 8.87 5.01
N PHE A 193 11.34 8.95 5.08
CA PHE A 193 12.12 8.48 6.21
C PHE A 193 12.90 9.65 6.81
N SER A 194 12.91 9.73 8.15
CA SER A 194 13.69 10.71 8.89
C SER A 194 15.20 10.47 8.71
N SER A 195 16.03 11.40 9.18
CA SER A 195 17.48 11.21 9.22
C SER A 195 17.91 10.01 10.08
N SER A 196 17.08 9.60 11.05
CA SER A 196 17.28 8.39 11.86
C SER A 196 16.69 7.11 11.23
N GLY A 197 16.18 7.20 9.99
CA GLY A 197 15.61 6.08 9.26
C GLY A 197 14.19 5.68 9.69
N GLN A 198 13.50 6.49 10.50
CA GLN A 198 12.14 6.18 10.94
C GLN A 198 11.09 6.63 9.91
N PRO A 199 10.01 5.85 9.67
CA PRO A 199 8.92 6.26 8.80
C PRO A 199 8.22 7.52 9.30
N VAL A 200 7.98 8.46 8.38
CA VAL A 200 7.24 9.70 8.64
C VAL A 200 6.26 9.94 7.49
N PHE A 201 5.02 10.27 7.85
CA PHE A 201 3.93 10.56 6.92
C PHE A 201 3.62 12.06 6.89
N GLY A 202 3.17 12.56 5.74
CA GLY A 202 2.70 13.94 5.60
C GLY A 202 3.75 14.91 5.12
N LYS A 203 4.49 14.57 4.05
CA LYS A 203 5.41 15.54 3.45
C LYS A 203 4.62 16.68 2.79
N PRO A 204 4.90 17.97 3.05
CA PRO A 204 4.16 19.09 2.48
C PRO A 204 4.45 19.31 1.00
N ILE A 205 3.78 18.55 0.12
CA ILE A 205 4.01 18.60 -1.33
C ILE A 205 2.72 18.71 -2.15
N PHE A 206 1.54 18.73 -1.54
CA PHE A 206 0.28 18.84 -2.27
C PHE A 206 -0.13 20.31 -2.36
N PHE A 207 -0.12 20.85 -3.57
CA PHE A 207 -0.44 22.25 -3.83
C PHE A 207 -1.81 22.36 -4.51
N SER A 208 -2.73 23.08 -3.87
CA SER A 208 -4.07 23.34 -4.41
C SER A 208 -4.52 24.74 -4.01
N LYS A 209 -5.05 25.51 -4.97
CA LYS A 209 -5.63 26.85 -4.75
C LYS A 209 -4.76 27.79 -3.90
N GLY A 210 -3.44 27.76 -4.11
CA GLY A 210 -2.48 28.60 -3.37
C GLY A 210 -2.02 28.04 -2.02
N GLN A 211 -2.59 26.93 -1.56
CA GLN A 211 -2.25 26.28 -0.29
C GLN A 211 -1.37 25.05 -0.52
N LEU A 212 -0.34 24.90 0.31
CA LEU A 212 0.49 23.69 0.40
C LEU A 212 0.04 22.87 1.61
N THR A 213 -0.25 21.59 1.38
CA THR A 213 -0.73 20.66 2.41
C THR A 213 0.13 19.39 2.43
N GLN A 214 0.00 18.63 3.53
CA GLN A 214 0.82 17.46 3.85
C GLN A 214 0.19 16.20 3.27
N ARG A 215 -1.14 16.18 3.17
CA ARG A 215 -1.92 15.10 2.58
C ARG A 215 -3.26 15.61 2.08
N ILE A 216 -3.87 14.85 1.20
CA ILE A 216 -5.23 15.09 0.72
C ILE A 216 -6.16 14.04 1.34
N ILE A 217 -7.28 14.49 1.89
CA ILE A 217 -8.30 13.65 2.51
C ILE A 217 -9.63 13.96 1.86
N PHE A 218 -10.24 12.95 1.25
CA PHE A 218 -11.58 13.04 0.69
C PHE A 218 -12.54 12.34 1.63
N GLU A 219 -13.48 13.04 2.23
CA GLU A 219 -14.55 12.44 3.04
C GLU A 219 -15.86 12.42 2.26
N TYR A 220 -16.52 11.27 2.23
CA TYR A 220 -17.73 11.04 1.45
C TYR A 220 -18.62 10.00 2.12
N SER A 221 -19.85 9.84 1.62
CA SER A 221 -20.81 8.89 2.17
C SER A 221 -20.24 7.46 2.16
N ALA A 222 -20.33 6.74 3.28
CA ALA A 222 -19.94 5.33 3.36
C ALA A 222 -20.79 4.42 2.46
N ARG A 223 -21.86 4.95 1.85
CA ARG A 223 -22.79 4.22 0.98
C ARG A 223 -22.43 4.31 -0.50
N VAL A 224 -21.46 5.12 -0.88
CA VAL A 224 -21.00 5.28 -2.27
C VAL A 224 -19.54 4.88 -2.37
N THR A 225 -19.04 4.73 -3.61
CA THR A 225 -17.63 4.47 -3.87
C THR A 225 -17.04 5.68 -4.58
N MET A 226 -15.86 6.12 -4.13
CA MET A 226 -15.05 7.14 -4.80
C MET A 226 -13.83 6.47 -5.45
N SER A 227 -13.63 6.71 -6.74
CA SER A 227 -12.41 6.37 -7.46
C SER A 227 -11.27 7.30 -7.08
N LEU A 228 -10.10 6.72 -6.79
CA LEU A 228 -8.83 7.41 -6.60
C LEU A 228 -7.74 6.47 -7.10
N LYS A 229 -7.05 6.84 -8.19
CA LYS A 229 -6.08 5.97 -8.86
C LYS A 229 -5.03 6.77 -9.60
N TYR A 230 -3.84 6.21 -9.77
CA TYR A 230 -2.87 6.79 -10.68
C TYR A 230 -3.17 6.39 -12.13
N ASN A 231 -3.25 7.37 -13.02
CA ASN A 231 -3.39 7.18 -14.45
C ASN A 231 -2.01 7.37 -15.12
N GLN A 232 -1.42 6.27 -15.56
CA GLN A 232 -0.10 6.26 -16.21
C GLN A 232 -0.06 7.08 -17.51
N LYS A 233 -1.12 7.05 -18.33
CA LYS A 233 -1.18 7.82 -19.59
C LYS A 233 -1.19 9.32 -19.34
N MET A 234 -1.92 9.75 -18.32
CA MET A 234 -2.02 11.17 -17.96
C MET A 234 -0.87 11.65 -17.07
N ASN A 235 -0.12 10.71 -16.47
CA ASN A 235 0.87 10.96 -15.42
C ASN A 235 0.28 11.78 -14.27
N MET A 236 -0.86 11.33 -13.76
CA MET A 236 -1.63 12.02 -12.71
C MET A 236 -2.28 11.03 -11.76
N ILE A 237 -2.47 11.46 -10.51
CA ILE A 237 -3.45 10.83 -9.64
C ILE A 237 -4.81 11.41 -10.03
N VAL A 238 -5.74 10.57 -10.48
CA VAL A 238 -7.07 10.94 -10.96
C VAL A 238 -8.12 10.41 -9.98
N PHE A 239 -9.10 11.24 -9.67
CA PHE A 239 -10.17 10.90 -8.73
C PHE A 239 -11.49 11.54 -9.11
N ASP A 240 -12.57 10.96 -8.59
CA ASP A 240 -13.91 11.52 -8.76
C ASP A 240 -14.01 12.85 -8.02
N HIS A 241 -14.60 13.86 -8.66
CA HIS A 241 -15.01 15.07 -7.96
C HIS A 241 -16.17 14.75 -7.02
N LEU A 242 -16.10 15.24 -5.78
CA LEU A 242 -17.12 14.99 -4.77
C LEU A 242 -17.98 16.23 -4.56
N SER A 243 -19.30 16.06 -4.69
CA SER A 243 -20.27 17.11 -4.41
C SER A 243 -21.38 16.61 -3.48
N PRO A 244 -22.04 17.52 -2.72
CA PRO A 244 -23.19 17.12 -1.92
C PRO A 244 -24.37 16.79 -2.83
N SER A 245 -25.15 15.77 -2.48
CA SER A 245 -26.36 15.38 -3.22
C SER A 245 -27.37 16.52 -3.43
N GLN A 246 -27.37 17.54 -2.53
CA GLN A 246 -28.11 18.79 -2.67
C GLN A 246 -27.33 19.91 -2.00
N SER A 247 -27.45 21.15 -2.48
CA SER A 247 -26.73 22.32 -1.94
C SER A 247 -26.90 22.52 -0.43
N LYS A 248 -28.08 22.21 0.12
CA LYS A 248 -28.37 22.29 1.57
C LYS A 248 -27.55 21.32 2.45
N TYR A 249 -26.88 20.33 1.84
CA TYR A 249 -26.02 19.37 2.53
C TYR A 249 -24.54 19.72 2.45
N THR A 250 -24.18 20.92 1.97
CA THR A 250 -22.79 21.40 1.99
C THR A 250 -22.19 21.28 3.40
N GLY A 251 -21.00 20.66 3.48
CA GLY A 251 -20.29 20.37 4.73
C GLY A 251 -20.75 19.11 5.47
N LYS A 252 -21.80 18.42 5.00
CA LYS A 252 -22.30 17.16 5.58
C LYS A 252 -21.88 15.98 4.71
N TYR A 253 -20.65 15.52 4.93
CA TYR A 253 -19.98 14.54 4.08
C TYR A 253 -20.69 13.18 3.96
N GLU A 254 -21.59 12.85 4.88
CA GLU A 254 -22.45 11.65 4.77
C GLU A 254 -23.41 11.70 3.56
N PHE A 255 -23.58 12.88 2.95
CA PHE A 255 -24.38 13.13 1.74
C PHE A 255 -23.54 13.46 0.50
N TYR A 256 -22.21 13.35 0.59
CA TYR A 256 -21.29 13.60 -0.54
C TYR A 256 -21.04 12.33 -1.34
N GLY A 257 -20.87 12.48 -2.65
CA GLY A 257 -20.49 11.40 -3.56
C GLY A 257 -19.98 11.91 -4.90
N PRO A 258 -19.51 11.01 -5.78
CA PRO A 258 -19.08 11.36 -7.13
C PRO A 258 -20.17 12.06 -7.94
N ASP A 259 -19.81 13.10 -8.68
CA ASP A 259 -20.72 13.78 -9.63
C ASP A 259 -20.45 13.47 -11.11
N PHE A 260 -19.60 12.46 -11.35
CA PHE A 260 -19.15 12.00 -12.67
C PHE A 260 -18.21 12.96 -13.42
N SER A 261 -17.77 14.05 -12.78
CA SER A 261 -16.58 14.78 -13.20
C SER A 261 -15.34 14.28 -12.46
N TYR A 262 -14.16 14.66 -12.96
CA TYR A 262 -12.88 14.18 -12.47
C TYR A 262 -11.94 15.35 -12.23
N ASP A 263 -11.20 15.25 -11.13
CA ASP A 263 -10.08 16.12 -10.84
C ASP A 263 -8.79 15.27 -10.77
N GLY A 264 -7.64 15.93 -10.68
CA GLY A 264 -6.40 15.22 -10.48
C GLY A 264 -5.27 16.01 -9.83
N TYR A 265 -4.23 15.27 -9.48
CA TYR A 265 -2.94 15.82 -9.10
C TYR A 265 -1.87 15.41 -10.11
N ARG A 266 -1.21 16.39 -10.71
CA ARG A 266 -0.03 16.19 -11.58
C ARG A 266 1.24 16.42 -10.78
N TYR A 267 2.22 15.53 -10.91
CA TYR A 267 3.51 15.76 -10.28
C TYR A 267 4.38 16.70 -11.13
N ALA A 268 4.72 17.87 -10.60
CA ALA A 268 5.59 18.84 -11.22
C ALA A 268 6.34 19.67 -10.17
N ASN A 269 7.60 20.05 -10.44
CA ASN A 269 8.41 20.88 -9.54
C ASN A 269 8.43 20.38 -8.08
N CYS A 270 8.67 19.08 -7.91
CA CYS A 270 8.67 18.39 -6.62
C CYS A 270 7.34 18.39 -5.84
N ARG A 271 6.22 18.71 -6.50
CA ARG A 271 4.91 18.85 -5.88
C ARG A 271 3.83 18.13 -6.67
N TRP A 272 2.78 17.71 -5.99
CA TRP A 272 1.52 17.31 -6.60
C TRP A 272 0.66 18.57 -6.76
N ILE A 273 0.45 19.01 -8.00
CA ILE A 273 -0.32 20.22 -8.35
C ILE A 273 -1.74 19.79 -8.73
N PHE A 274 -2.73 20.40 -8.07
CA PHE A 274 -4.14 20.15 -8.33
C PHE A 274 -4.59 20.73 -9.68
N GLU A 275 -5.37 19.94 -10.43
CA GLU A 275 -6.01 20.30 -11.69
C GLU A 275 -7.50 19.90 -11.59
N GLU A 276 -8.40 20.86 -11.78
CA GLU A 276 -9.86 20.65 -11.81
C GLU A 276 -10.32 20.26 -13.22
N ASP A 277 -11.48 19.59 -13.32
CA ASP A 277 -12.22 19.36 -14.56
C ASP A 277 -11.40 18.66 -15.66
N ILE A 278 -10.67 17.61 -15.29
CA ILE A 278 -9.81 16.88 -16.24
C ILE A 278 -10.63 15.93 -17.14
N ASP A 279 -10.32 15.89 -18.44
CA ASP A 279 -10.93 14.93 -19.36
C ASP A 279 -10.29 13.54 -19.18
N ALA A 280 -10.80 12.78 -18.22
CA ALA A 280 -10.34 11.42 -17.92
C ALA A 280 -11.04 10.32 -18.76
N ARG A 281 -11.82 10.69 -19.79
CA ARG A 281 -12.47 9.72 -20.68
C ARG A 281 -11.42 9.10 -21.59
N ASN A 282 -11.39 7.76 -21.65
CA ASN A 282 -10.42 6.95 -22.41
C ASN A 282 -10.13 7.53 -23.80
N ARG A 283 -8.93 8.08 -23.98
CA ARG A 283 -8.22 8.17 -25.27
C ARG A 283 -6.98 7.27 -25.24
#